data_AF-A0A1W6W8X4-F1
#
_entry.id   AF-A0A1W6W8X4-F1
#
_cell.length_a   1.000
_cell.length_b   1.000
_cell.length_c   1.000
_cell.angle_alpha   90.00
_cell.angle_beta   90.00
_cell.angle_gamma   90.00
#
_symmetry.space_group_name_H-M   'P 1'
#
loop_
_entity.id
_entity.type
_entity.pdbx_description
1 polymer ?
#
loop_
_entity_poly.entity_id
_entity_poly.type
_entity_poly.pdbx_seq_one_letter_code
_entity_poly.pdbx_strand_id
1 'polypeptide(L)'
;MIETHEEKNSDVYDDYRLLSIEVDTLAKLKISESINADSGEVAHSPYLYPSNLQSRLKKTDIIIAPDGSVVYPQSLYLVSKLRGEAAVKDTGSIAKGLLAFTRYLDSTHHSQVDEDGHEIPCEYLTYKTLSKYEEEGAPWRFAEFLLANCNDIEGANGSEAFSLSTARTYMGVVVGFYKWMQKNGYIKNNNENIVTHYTTEAVHQELNQHDILAHTKPGSQRTYETSNIMRMFPKKQNTPAHKKLKPMHPEHKALFNEHITPLPKTTKLIFRLCVEAGLRIDEAIHFPAHDIGNADYSDLETVPVAITHTKGSKARTVEIPIELYEELEIHKESHAQLKNLNKRNELILAGSEMDTAEYLFLSNKGVPYSANTLETHFSNLRKQIRELDTSWYYRIHDLRSTFATHWLWEESKERNVSYDYLMGDLAELMGHASTSTTEKYIKYMNKLDDQINTAKAKNRKINGGWS
;
A
#
# COMPACT_ATOMS: atom_id res chain seq x y z
N MET A 1 12.76 18.87 25.84
CA MET A 1 11.31 19.18 25.86
C MET A 1 10.59 17.91 26.23
N ILE A 2 9.82 17.94 27.31
CA ILE A 2 8.92 16.84 27.68
C ILE A 2 7.65 17.12 26.89
N GLU A 3 7.41 16.35 25.83
CA GLU A 3 6.13 16.40 25.12
C GLU A 3 5.09 15.66 25.96
N THR A 4 4.22 16.42 26.62
CA THR A 4 3.04 15.89 27.31
C THR A 4 2.01 15.48 26.27
N HIS A 5 1.93 14.17 26.00
CA HIS A 5 0.80 13.58 25.30
C HIS A 5 -0.37 13.41 26.27
N GLU A 6 -1.41 14.25 26.15
CA GLU A 6 -2.70 14.01 26.82
C GLU A 6 -3.49 12.96 26.05
N GLU A 7 -3.40 11.68 26.45
CA GLU A 7 -4.32 10.64 26.01
C GLU A 7 -5.54 10.60 26.95
N LYS A 8 -6.68 11.12 26.48
CA LYS A 8 -8.00 10.82 27.05
C LYS A 8 -8.43 9.42 26.62
N ASN A 9 -8.28 8.43 27.51
CA ASN A 9 -9.20 7.31 27.74
C ASN A 9 -8.56 6.33 28.74
N SER A 10 -9.16 6.22 29.93
CA SER A 10 -8.60 5.56 31.12
C SER A 10 -8.78 4.04 31.19
N ASP A 11 -9.15 3.36 30.08
CA ASP A 11 -9.51 1.92 30.11
C ASP A 11 -8.57 1.01 29.29
N VAL A 12 -7.38 1.49 28.86
CA VAL A 12 -6.46 0.76 27.93
C VAL A 12 -5.16 0.29 28.61
N TYR A 13 -5.08 0.29 29.93
CA TYR A 13 -3.79 0.18 30.65
C TYR A 13 -3.10 -1.20 30.69
N ASP A 14 -3.69 -2.27 30.13
CA ASP A 14 -3.14 -3.63 30.24
C ASP A 14 -2.61 -4.26 28.93
N ASP A 15 -2.53 -3.51 27.81
CA ASP A 15 -2.06 -4.07 26.52
C ASP A 15 -0.87 -3.30 25.92
N TYR A 16 -0.08 -4.00 25.11
CA TYR A 16 0.99 -3.44 24.30
C TYR A 16 0.43 -2.43 23.30
N ARG A 17 1.04 -1.25 23.24
CA ARG A 17 0.59 -0.14 22.38
C ARG A 17 1.68 0.35 21.42
N LEU A 18 1.24 0.91 20.31
CA LEU A 18 2.10 1.61 19.36
C LEU A 18 2.12 3.09 19.73
N LEU A 19 3.30 3.62 20.04
CA LEU A 19 3.51 5.05 20.23
C LEU A 19 4.24 5.61 19.02
N SER A 20 3.60 6.58 18.35
CA SER A 20 4.23 7.31 17.26
C SER A 20 5.26 8.28 17.82
N ILE A 21 6.52 8.10 17.41
CA ILE A 21 7.64 8.95 17.80
C ILE A 21 8.32 9.56 16.57
N GLU A 22 8.93 10.71 16.74
CA GLU A 22 9.83 11.30 15.76
C GLU A 22 11.27 10.93 16.08
N VAL A 23 11.93 10.26 15.13
CA VAL A 23 13.30 9.81 15.28
C VAL A 23 14.19 10.51 14.28
N ASP A 24 15.20 11.21 14.80
CA ASP A 24 16.30 11.69 13.98
C ASP A 24 17.15 10.51 13.51
N THR A 25 17.24 10.32 12.20
CA THR A 25 17.98 9.23 11.58
C THR A 25 19.52 9.38 11.57
N LEU A 26 20.06 10.54 11.95
CA LEU A 26 21.50 10.80 11.99
C LEU A 26 22.00 11.38 13.33
N ALA A 27 21.18 11.30 14.38
CA ALA A 27 21.56 11.74 15.72
C ALA A 27 22.93 11.14 16.10
N LYS A 28 23.86 12.03 16.48
CA LYS A 28 25.22 11.64 16.86
C LYS A 28 25.31 11.49 18.36
N LEU A 29 25.87 10.38 18.83
CA LEU A 29 26.20 10.23 20.24
C LEU A 29 27.34 11.20 20.57
N LYS A 30 27.08 12.15 21.48
CA LYS A 30 28.09 13.01 22.08
C LYS A 30 28.20 12.68 23.56
N ILE A 31 29.41 12.78 24.09
CA ILE A 31 29.67 12.60 25.52
C ILE A 31 29.95 14.01 26.06
N SER A 32 29.11 14.49 26.97
CA SER A 32 29.40 15.70 27.73
C SER A 32 30.14 15.33 29.01
N GLU A 33 31.22 16.04 29.29
CA GLU A 33 31.95 15.96 30.55
C GLU A 33 31.44 17.05 31.49
N SER A 34 30.94 16.64 32.65
CA SER A 34 30.64 17.56 33.76
C SER A 34 31.59 17.24 34.90
N ILE A 35 32.40 18.22 35.29
CA ILE A 35 33.34 18.09 36.40
C ILE A 35 32.63 18.55 37.67
N ASN A 36 32.56 17.67 38.67
CA ASN A 36 32.04 18.03 39.99
C ASN A 36 33.08 18.93 40.70
N ALA A 37 32.69 20.18 40.96
CA ALA A 37 33.59 21.21 41.48
C ALA A 37 34.13 20.90 42.89
N ASP A 38 33.45 20.05 43.66
CA ASP A 38 33.79 19.74 45.06
C ASP A 38 34.58 18.42 45.22
N SER A 39 34.36 17.43 44.34
CA SER A 39 35.04 16.12 44.42
C SER A 39 36.12 15.91 43.35
N GLY A 40 36.19 16.75 42.32
CA GLY A 40 37.10 16.58 41.18
C GLY A 40 36.73 15.40 40.26
N GLU A 41 35.61 14.72 40.53
CA GLU A 41 35.14 13.61 39.69
C GLU A 41 34.57 14.13 38.37
N VAL A 42 35.00 13.52 37.26
CA VAL A 42 34.50 13.81 35.91
C VAL A 42 33.39 12.82 35.58
N ALA A 43 32.15 13.32 35.48
CA ALA A 43 31.02 12.54 35.03
C ALA A 43 30.86 12.68 33.50
N HIS A 44 30.93 11.55 32.79
CA HIS A 44 30.65 11.48 31.37
C HIS A 44 29.18 11.13 31.15
N SER A 45 28.40 12.09 30.66
CA SER A 45 26.99 11.86 30.31
C SER A 45 26.85 11.71 28.79
N PRO A 46 26.52 10.52 28.27
CA PRO A 46 26.23 10.36 26.85
C PRO A 46 24.84 10.94 26.53
N TYR A 47 24.75 11.75 25.48
CA TYR A 47 23.49 12.28 24.96
C TYR A 47 23.46 12.23 23.44
N LEU A 48 22.25 12.12 22.88
CA LEU A 48 22.04 12.15 21.43
C LEU A 48 21.93 13.60 20.98
N TYR A 49 22.90 14.06 20.21
CA TYR A 49 22.87 15.38 19.59
C TYR A 49 22.02 15.32 18.31
N PRO A 50 20.91 16.06 18.24
CA PRO A 50 20.04 16.05 17.08
C PRO A 50 20.72 16.71 15.88
N SER A 51 20.37 16.25 14.69
CA SER A 51 20.82 16.77 13.40
C SER A 51 20.06 18.05 13.07
N ASN A 52 20.75 19.04 12.53
CA ASN A 52 20.15 20.33 12.14
C ASN A 52 19.22 20.25 10.90
N LEU A 53 18.97 19.05 10.36
CA LEU A 53 18.22 18.83 9.12
C LEU A 53 16.85 18.21 9.43
N GLN A 54 15.78 19.01 9.32
CA GLN A 54 14.41 18.52 9.53
C GLN A 54 14.01 17.39 8.57
N SER A 55 14.57 17.34 7.36
CA SER A 55 14.32 16.26 6.39
C SER A 55 14.77 14.86 6.84
N ARG A 56 15.46 14.77 7.99
CA ARG A 56 15.97 13.52 8.57
C ARG A 56 15.20 13.07 9.81
N LEU A 57 14.25 13.87 10.29
CA LEU A 57 13.25 13.47 11.27
C LEU A 57 12.23 12.58 10.57
N LYS A 58 12.11 11.34 11.00
CA LYS A 58 11.13 10.39 10.47
C LYS A 58 10.21 9.92 11.57
N LYS A 59 8.92 9.88 11.26
CA LYS A 59 7.91 9.28 12.14
C LYS A 59 7.99 7.76 12.05
N THR A 60 7.94 7.11 13.21
CA THR A 60 7.79 5.66 13.32
C THR A 60 7.00 5.35 14.57
N ASP A 61 6.33 4.20 14.55
CA ASP A 61 5.76 3.65 15.76
C ASP A 61 6.80 2.80 16.48
N ILE A 62 6.87 2.92 17.81
CA ILE A 62 7.57 1.99 18.70
C ILE A 62 6.56 1.22 19.55
N ILE A 63 6.98 0.07 20.06
CA ILE A 63 6.14 -0.78 20.88
C ILE A 63 6.44 -0.48 22.36
N ILE A 64 5.39 -0.16 23.11
CA ILE A 64 5.43 0.08 24.56
C ILE A 64 4.66 -1.04 25.25
N ALA A 65 5.27 -1.62 26.28
CA ALA A 65 4.67 -2.64 27.14
C ALA A 65 3.68 -2.01 28.15
N PRO A 66 2.79 -2.80 28.77
CA PRO A 66 1.83 -2.30 29.75
C PRO A 66 2.46 -1.56 30.93
N ASP A 67 3.69 -1.94 31.32
CA ASP A 67 4.49 -1.29 32.36
C ASP A 67 5.09 0.07 31.95
N GLY A 68 4.84 0.51 30.71
CA GLY A 68 5.38 1.74 30.13
C GLY A 68 6.82 1.59 29.60
N SER A 69 7.41 0.40 29.67
CA SER A 69 8.75 0.15 29.14
C SER A 69 8.74 0.01 27.62
N VAL A 70 9.85 0.40 26.97
CA VAL A 70 10.01 0.23 25.52
C VAL A 70 10.41 -1.22 25.24
N VAL A 71 9.62 -1.91 24.42
CA VAL A 71 9.88 -3.31 24.08
C VAL A 71 11.13 -3.43 23.23
N TYR A 72 12.14 -4.12 23.76
CA TYR A 72 13.44 -4.34 23.13
C TYR A 72 13.66 -5.83 22.81
N PRO A 73 14.19 -6.19 21.62
CA PRO A 73 14.78 -5.34 20.55
C PRO A 73 13.82 -4.95 19.42
N GLN A 74 12.54 -5.26 19.50
CA GLN A 74 11.53 -5.03 18.46
C GLN A 74 11.43 -3.55 18.06
N SER A 75 11.38 -2.64 19.03
CA SER A 75 11.33 -1.20 18.77
C SER A 75 12.61 -0.67 18.11
N LEU A 76 13.78 -1.23 18.46
CA LEU A 76 15.05 -0.87 17.82
C LEU A 76 15.08 -1.28 16.35
N TYR A 77 14.50 -2.43 16.01
CA TYR A 77 14.41 -2.88 14.62
C TYR A 77 13.55 -1.93 13.78
N LEU A 78 12.43 -1.43 14.30
CA LEU A 78 11.59 -0.43 13.62
C LEU A 78 12.37 0.84 13.29
N VAL A 79 13.13 1.36 14.26
CA VAL A 79 14.02 2.51 14.05
C VAL A 79 15.11 2.20 13.01
N SER A 80 15.69 0.99 13.04
CA SER A 80 16.72 0.60 12.08
C SER A 80 16.23 0.58 10.64
N LYS A 81 14.94 0.28 10.41
CA LYS A 81 14.32 0.27 9.08
C LYS A 81 14.11 1.64 8.46
N LEU A 82 14.29 2.71 9.23
CA LEU A 82 14.25 4.07 8.73
C LEU A 82 15.60 4.53 8.15
N ARG A 83 16.68 3.77 8.36
CA ARG A 83 18.07 4.10 8.03
C ARG A 83 18.69 3.09 7.07
N GLY A 84 19.68 3.53 6.29
CA GLY A 84 20.48 2.67 5.37
C GLY A 84 19.89 2.49 3.97
N GLU A 85 20.56 1.66 3.15
CA GLU A 85 20.21 1.40 1.73
C GLU A 85 18.85 0.70 1.54
N ALA A 86 18.35 0.03 2.59
CA ALA A 86 17.05 -0.66 2.60
C ALA A 86 16.00 0.08 3.45
N ALA A 87 16.13 1.42 3.57
CA ALA A 87 15.21 2.22 4.35
C ALA A 87 13.78 2.18 3.77
N VAL A 88 12.80 1.93 4.63
CA VAL A 88 11.38 1.87 4.26
C VAL A 88 10.76 3.25 4.45
N LYS A 89 9.80 3.61 3.58
CA LYS A 89 9.05 4.87 3.67
C LYS A 89 8.04 4.88 4.82
N ASP A 90 7.44 3.74 5.12
CA ASP A 90 6.43 3.55 6.17
C ASP A 90 6.72 2.26 6.96
N THR A 91 6.78 2.37 8.29
CA THR A 91 6.99 1.25 9.21
C THR A 91 5.69 0.72 9.80
N GLY A 92 4.52 1.32 9.54
CA GLY A 92 3.27 0.96 10.21
C GLY A 92 2.84 -0.50 10.01
N SER A 93 2.99 -1.04 8.81
CA SER A 93 2.72 -2.47 8.55
C SER A 93 3.71 -3.39 9.29
N ILE A 94 4.96 -2.96 9.45
CA ILE A 94 6.01 -3.69 10.16
C ILE A 94 5.73 -3.65 11.67
N ALA A 95 5.37 -2.47 12.19
CA ALA A 95 5.04 -2.25 13.59
C ALA A 95 3.85 -3.12 14.03
N LYS A 96 2.78 -3.19 13.22
CA LYS A 96 1.63 -4.07 13.50
C LYS A 96 2.01 -5.55 13.53
N GLY A 97 2.86 -6.00 12.61
CA GLY A 97 3.34 -7.38 12.58
C GLY A 97 4.19 -7.74 13.80
N LEU A 98 5.07 -6.84 14.24
CA LEU A 98 5.88 -7.04 15.45
C LEU A 98 5.08 -6.90 16.74
N LEU A 99 4.06 -6.04 16.77
CA LEU A 99 3.13 -5.93 17.88
C LEU A 99 2.37 -7.25 18.06
N ALA A 100 1.84 -7.81 16.98
CA ALA A 100 1.16 -9.11 17.01
C ALA A 100 2.10 -10.22 17.52
N PHE A 101 3.36 -10.22 17.06
CA PHE A 101 4.37 -11.16 17.56
C PHE A 101 4.69 -10.96 19.04
N THR A 102 4.79 -9.71 19.51
CA THR A 102 5.09 -9.40 20.91
C THR A 102 3.94 -9.81 21.83
N ARG A 103 2.70 -9.52 21.45
CA ARG A 103 1.50 -9.98 22.15
C ARG A 103 1.42 -11.50 22.20
N TYR A 104 1.78 -12.17 21.11
CA TYR A 104 1.87 -13.63 21.10
C TYR A 104 2.90 -14.16 22.11
N LEU A 105 4.11 -13.62 22.13
CA LEU A 105 5.13 -14.02 23.11
C LEU A 105 4.63 -13.83 24.55
N ASP A 106 4.02 -12.70 24.85
CA ASP A 106 3.43 -12.42 26.16
C ASP A 106 2.31 -13.40 26.54
N SER A 107 1.46 -13.75 25.57
CA SER A 107 0.39 -14.74 25.77
C SER A 107 0.91 -16.12 26.19
N THR A 108 2.14 -16.49 25.81
CA THR A 108 2.76 -17.77 26.19
C THR A 108 3.27 -17.82 27.64
N HIS A 109 3.31 -16.68 28.34
CA HIS A 109 3.72 -16.59 29.75
C HIS A 109 2.56 -16.86 30.72
N HIS A 110 1.32 -16.87 30.20
CA HIS A 110 0.10 -17.05 30.96
C HIS A 110 -0.56 -18.38 30.60
N SER A 111 -1.19 -19.04 31.58
CA SER A 111 -1.95 -20.26 31.34
C SER A 111 -3.15 -19.95 30.46
N GLN A 112 -3.32 -20.69 29.38
CA GLN A 112 -4.47 -20.54 28.48
C GLN A 112 -5.44 -21.70 28.68
N VAL A 113 -6.70 -21.48 28.35
CA VAL A 113 -7.73 -22.53 28.36
C VAL A 113 -8.22 -22.68 26.94
N ASP A 114 -8.14 -23.89 26.40
CA ASP A 114 -8.64 -24.20 25.05
C ASP A 114 -10.18 -24.14 24.99
N GLU A 115 -10.76 -24.15 23.79
CA GLU A 115 -12.23 -24.16 23.58
C GLU A 115 -12.93 -25.34 24.29
N ASP A 116 -12.20 -26.44 24.49
CA ASP A 116 -12.66 -27.64 25.20
C ASP A 116 -12.41 -27.61 26.73
N GLY A 117 -11.92 -26.50 27.28
CA GLY A 117 -11.69 -26.34 28.72
C GLY A 117 -10.39 -26.95 29.25
N HIS A 118 -9.47 -27.36 28.38
CA HIS A 118 -8.17 -27.91 28.77
C HIS A 118 -7.15 -26.79 29.05
N GLU A 119 -6.44 -26.87 30.17
CA GLU A 119 -5.36 -25.94 30.51
C GLU A 119 -4.13 -26.20 29.63
N ILE A 120 -3.79 -25.22 28.79
CA ILE A 120 -2.55 -25.16 28.03
C ILE A 120 -1.47 -24.58 28.96
N PRO A 121 -0.40 -25.33 29.28
CA PRO A 121 0.65 -24.88 30.19
C PRO A 121 1.47 -23.74 29.60
N CYS A 122 2.04 -22.90 30.47
CA CYS A 122 2.90 -21.79 30.05
C CYS A 122 4.18 -22.30 29.36
N GLU A 123 4.47 -21.79 28.17
CA GLU A 123 5.69 -22.12 27.41
C GLU A 123 6.83 -21.12 27.64
N TYR A 124 6.53 -19.92 28.15
CA TYR A 124 7.49 -18.84 28.44
C TYR A 124 8.41 -18.53 27.24
N LEU A 125 7.84 -18.46 26.04
CA LEU A 125 8.61 -18.21 24.81
C LEU A 125 9.09 -16.76 24.77
N THR A 126 10.36 -16.58 24.44
CA THR A 126 10.95 -15.25 24.22
C THR A 126 11.44 -15.13 22.78
N TYR A 127 11.76 -13.91 22.34
CA TYR A 127 12.39 -13.70 21.03
C TYR A 127 13.78 -14.36 20.88
N LYS A 128 14.37 -14.87 21.97
CA LYS A 128 15.63 -15.62 21.97
C LYS A 128 15.43 -17.12 21.92
N THR A 129 14.19 -17.60 22.09
CA THR A 129 13.89 -19.03 22.11
C THR A 129 14.01 -19.59 20.68
N LEU A 130 15.23 -20.06 20.38
CA LEU A 130 15.60 -20.77 19.17
C LEU A 130 16.25 -22.07 19.59
N SER A 131 16.01 -23.13 18.81
CA SER A 131 16.63 -24.43 19.05
C SER A 131 17.25 -24.98 17.77
N LYS A 132 17.81 -26.18 17.87
CA LYS A 132 18.28 -26.96 16.72
C LYS A 132 17.11 -27.34 15.80
N TYR A 133 15.91 -27.51 16.35
CA TYR A 133 14.71 -27.84 15.61
C TYR A 133 13.92 -26.56 15.33
N GLU A 134 13.70 -26.25 14.05
CA GLU A 134 13.00 -25.02 13.67
C GLU A 134 11.57 -24.97 14.26
N GLU A 135 10.95 -26.13 14.49
CA GLU A 135 9.60 -26.30 15.03
C GLU A 135 9.45 -25.81 16.48
N GLU A 136 10.50 -25.90 17.28
CA GLU A 136 10.50 -25.47 18.68
C GLU A 136 10.82 -23.97 18.83
N GLY A 137 11.23 -23.31 17.74
CA GLY A 137 11.56 -21.90 17.74
C GLY A 137 10.33 -21.02 17.89
N ALA A 138 10.46 -19.92 18.63
CA ALA A 138 9.41 -18.89 18.73
C ALA A 138 8.87 -18.40 17.37
N PRO A 139 9.69 -18.27 16.29
CA PRO A 139 9.17 -17.92 14.96
C PRO A 139 8.22 -18.96 14.35
N TRP A 140 8.46 -20.25 14.59
CA TRP A 140 7.66 -21.34 14.03
C TRP A 140 6.34 -21.49 14.79
N ARG A 141 6.40 -21.47 16.12
CA ARG A 141 5.21 -21.47 16.97
C ARG A 141 4.28 -20.30 16.69
N PHE A 142 4.85 -19.12 16.42
CA PHE A 142 4.06 -17.98 15.95
C PHE A 142 3.40 -18.21 14.59
N ALA A 143 4.05 -18.93 13.67
CA ALA A 143 3.45 -19.29 12.39
C ALA A 143 2.26 -20.25 12.57
N GLU A 144 2.37 -21.23 13.47
CA GLU A 144 1.27 -22.12 13.85
C GLU A 144 0.10 -21.34 14.45
N PHE A 145 0.38 -20.42 15.37
CA PHE A 145 -0.62 -19.52 15.96
C PHE A 145 -1.34 -18.67 14.90
N LEU A 146 -0.58 -18.10 13.95
CA LEU A 146 -1.17 -17.31 12.87
C LEU A 146 -2.05 -18.16 11.97
N LEU A 147 -1.68 -19.41 11.69
CA LEU A 147 -2.47 -20.33 10.87
C LEU A 147 -3.73 -20.77 11.60
N ALA A 148 -3.66 -21.13 12.88
CA ALA A 148 -4.82 -21.49 13.68
C ALA A 148 -5.87 -20.35 13.73
N ASN A 149 -5.41 -19.09 13.70
CA ASN A 149 -6.27 -17.90 13.72
C ASN A 149 -6.51 -17.28 12.32
N CYS A 150 -6.39 -18.07 11.24
CA CYS A 150 -6.68 -17.63 9.87
C CYS A 150 -8.08 -18.03 9.40
N ASN A 151 -8.83 -17.05 8.90
CA ASN A 151 -10.17 -17.22 8.31
C ASN A 151 -10.23 -18.10 7.04
N ASP A 152 -9.09 -18.36 6.38
CA ASP A 152 -9.02 -18.96 5.03
C ASP A 152 -8.66 -20.47 5.06
N ILE A 153 -8.74 -21.16 6.20
CA ILE A 153 -8.45 -22.60 6.35
C ILE A 153 -9.77 -23.40 6.46
N GLU A 154 -9.80 -24.61 5.89
CA GLU A 154 -10.97 -25.51 5.98
C GLU A 154 -11.35 -25.75 7.45
N GLY A 155 -12.54 -25.28 7.86
CA GLY A 155 -13.03 -25.35 9.24
C GLY A 155 -13.27 -24.00 9.94
N ALA A 156 -12.99 -22.87 9.28
CA ALA A 156 -13.16 -21.55 9.88
C ALA A 156 -14.64 -21.18 10.18
N ASN A 157 -14.89 -20.69 11.40
CA ASN A 157 -16.19 -20.33 11.95
C ASN A 157 -16.53 -18.82 11.82
N GLY A 158 -15.63 -18.01 11.24
CA GLY A 158 -15.85 -16.59 10.94
C GLY A 158 -15.57 -15.65 12.12
N SER A 159 -14.98 -16.15 13.21
CA SER A 159 -14.51 -15.39 14.37
C SER A 159 -12.99 -15.12 14.33
N GLU A 160 -12.29 -15.57 13.29
CA GLU A 160 -10.84 -15.56 13.25
C GLU A 160 -10.25 -14.16 12.99
N ALA A 161 -9.12 -13.86 13.63
CA ALA A 161 -8.57 -12.50 13.68
C ALA A 161 -7.81 -12.07 12.41
N PHE A 162 -7.30 -13.01 11.60
CA PHE A 162 -6.38 -12.69 10.51
C PHE A 162 -6.83 -13.22 9.13
N SER A 163 -6.55 -12.43 8.09
CA SER A 163 -6.54 -12.91 6.70
C SER A 163 -5.22 -13.61 6.38
N LEU A 164 -5.23 -14.60 5.48
CA LEU A 164 -4.00 -15.30 5.06
C LEU A 164 -2.92 -14.35 4.53
N SER A 165 -3.33 -13.29 3.81
CA SER A 165 -2.40 -12.26 3.32
C SER A 165 -1.77 -11.46 4.46
N THR A 166 -2.55 -11.16 5.50
CA THR A 166 -2.06 -10.44 6.69
C THR A 166 -1.08 -11.32 7.46
N ALA A 167 -1.45 -12.57 7.75
CA ALA A 167 -0.61 -13.54 8.45
C ALA A 167 0.74 -13.76 7.73
N ARG A 168 0.72 -13.96 6.41
CA ARG A 168 1.94 -14.11 5.60
C ARG A 168 2.81 -12.84 5.63
N THR A 169 2.19 -11.66 5.66
CA THR A 169 2.91 -10.37 5.77
C THR A 169 3.57 -10.24 7.14
N TYR A 170 2.85 -10.57 8.22
CA TYR A 170 3.37 -10.51 9.58
C TYR A 170 4.52 -11.50 9.77
N MET A 171 4.39 -12.72 9.25
CA MET A 171 5.48 -13.69 9.31
C MET A 171 6.71 -13.23 8.51
N GLY A 172 6.50 -12.61 7.34
CA GLY A 172 7.59 -11.99 6.58
C GLY A 172 8.32 -10.91 7.36
N VAL A 173 7.59 -10.12 8.16
CA VAL A 173 8.16 -9.11 9.08
C VAL A 173 9.00 -9.78 10.17
N VAL A 174 8.50 -10.83 10.81
CA VAL A 174 9.22 -11.58 11.86
C VAL A 174 10.48 -12.23 11.30
N VAL A 175 10.42 -12.91 10.15
CA VAL A 175 11.62 -13.45 9.48
C VAL A 175 12.64 -12.34 9.18
N GLY A 176 12.18 -11.17 8.72
CA GLY A 176 13.03 -10.00 8.51
C GLY A 176 13.68 -9.47 9.80
N PHE A 177 12.94 -9.48 10.90
CA PHE A 177 13.43 -9.10 12.23
C PHE A 177 14.53 -10.03 12.72
N TYR A 178 14.35 -11.35 12.62
CA TYR A 178 15.38 -12.31 13.00
C TYR A 178 16.63 -12.24 12.11
N LYS A 179 16.47 -12.04 10.78
CA LYS A 179 17.61 -11.78 9.88
C LYS A 179 18.41 -10.55 10.31
N TRP A 180 17.72 -9.49 10.72
CA TRP A 180 18.37 -8.30 11.24
C TRP A 180 19.07 -8.56 12.57
N MET A 181 18.46 -9.33 13.48
CA MET A 181 19.10 -9.71 14.74
C MET A 181 20.38 -10.52 14.52
N GLN A 182 20.37 -11.46 13.58
CA GLN A 182 21.56 -12.24 13.20
C GLN A 182 22.65 -11.36 12.60
N LYS A 183 22.29 -10.45 11.67
CA LYS A 183 23.26 -9.54 11.03
C LYS A 183 23.98 -8.63 12.02
N ASN A 184 23.28 -8.16 13.06
CA ASN A 184 23.84 -7.25 14.07
C ASN A 184 24.42 -7.99 15.29
N GLY A 185 24.44 -9.32 15.28
CA GLY A 185 25.03 -10.13 16.35
C GLY A 185 24.21 -10.26 17.63
N TYR A 186 22.93 -9.87 17.63
CA TYR A 186 22.02 -10.07 18.78
C TYR A 186 21.70 -11.55 19.02
N ILE A 187 21.71 -12.35 17.95
CA ILE A 187 21.51 -13.80 17.97
C ILE A 187 22.63 -14.45 17.16
N LYS A 188 23.25 -15.49 17.71
CA LYS A 188 24.26 -16.29 16.99
C LYS A 188 23.56 -17.21 16.01
N ASN A 189 23.93 -17.15 14.73
CA ASN A 189 23.47 -18.10 13.73
C ASN A 189 24.34 -19.36 13.76
N ASN A 190 24.06 -20.25 14.72
CA ASN A 190 24.76 -21.52 14.89
C ASN A 190 23.77 -22.68 14.66
N ASN A 191 24.28 -23.91 14.49
CA ASN A 191 23.47 -25.13 14.31
C ASN A 191 22.48 -25.41 15.47
N GLU A 192 22.62 -24.71 16.59
CA GLU A 192 21.73 -24.79 17.77
C GLU A 192 20.69 -23.67 17.84
N ASN A 193 20.79 -22.63 17.01
CA ASN A 193 19.91 -21.46 17.00
C ASN A 193 19.40 -21.19 15.59
N ILE A 194 18.67 -22.17 15.03
CA ILE A 194 18.19 -22.09 13.65
C ILE A 194 16.85 -21.37 13.63
N VAL A 195 16.80 -20.24 12.93
CA VAL A 195 15.55 -19.48 12.73
C VAL A 195 14.67 -20.17 11.70
N THR A 196 15.24 -20.60 10.58
CA THR A 196 14.54 -21.36 9.53
C THR A 196 15.56 -21.93 8.55
N HIS A 197 15.29 -23.11 8.01
CA HIS A 197 16.00 -23.62 6.85
C HIS A 197 15.45 -22.97 5.57
N TYR A 198 16.34 -22.75 4.60
CA TYR A 198 15.97 -22.24 3.28
C TYR A 198 15.94 -23.39 2.29
N THR A 199 14.82 -23.53 1.58
CA THR A 199 14.72 -24.43 0.44
C THR A 199 14.85 -23.60 -0.83
N THR A 200 15.76 -24.02 -1.72
CA THR A 200 15.91 -23.41 -3.04
C THR A 200 14.92 -24.04 -4.00
N GLU A 201 13.91 -23.28 -4.43
CA GLU A 201 12.98 -23.70 -5.48
C GLU A 201 13.35 -23.03 -6.80
N ALA A 202 13.47 -23.85 -7.85
CA ALA A 202 13.66 -23.39 -9.22
C ALA A 202 12.29 -23.17 -9.87
N VAL A 203 11.83 -21.92 -9.93
CA VAL A 203 10.58 -21.59 -10.62
C VAL A 203 10.89 -21.21 -12.06
N HIS A 204 10.25 -21.92 -12.99
CA HIS A 204 10.25 -21.53 -14.39
C HIS A 204 9.27 -20.36 -14.53
N GLN A 205 9.79 -19.17 -14.82
CA GLN A 205 8.92 -18.06 -15.20
C GLN A 205 8.38 -18.35 -16.60
N GLU A 206 7.05 -18.45 -16.73
CA GLU A 206 6.42 -18.33 -18.03
C GLU A 206 6.87 -17.02 -18.67
N LEU A 207 7.44 -17.11 -19.87
CA LEU A 207 7.84 -15.94 -20.63
C LEU A 207 6.58 -15.13 -20.92
N ASN A 208 6.59 -13.85 -20.55
CA ASN A 208 5.50 -12.96 -20.92
C ASN A 208 5.55 -12.78 -22.45
N GLN A 209 4.54 -13.27 -23.15
CA GLN A 209 4.48 -13.24 -24.61
C GLN A 209 4.53 -11.80 -25.18
N HIS A 210 4.18 -10.81 -24.37
CA HIS A 210 4.20 -9.40 -24.74
C HIS A 210 5.47 -8.65 -24.31
N ASP A 211 6.47 -9.36 -23.75
CA ASP A 211 7.79 -8.77 -23.50
C ASP A 211 8.61 -8.84 -24.78
N ILE A 212 8.94 -7.67 -25.35
CA ILE A 212 9.61 -7.51 -26.65
C ILE A 212 10.94 -8.27 -26.69
N LEU A 213 11.58 -8.52 -25.54
CA LEU A 213 12.83 -9.26 -25.43
C LEU A 213 12.64 -10.68 -24.88
N ALA A 214 11.42 -11.17 -24.74
CA ALA A 214 11.12 -12.51 -24.20
C ALA A 214 11.91 -13.61 -24.92
N HIS A 215 12.05 -13.50 -26.24
CA HIS A 215 12.76 -14.47 -27.07
C HIS A 215 14.30 -14.43 -26.91
N THR A 216 14.85 -13.35 -26.35
CA THR A 216 16.27 -13.22 -26.02
C THR A 216 16.59 -13.60 -24.57
N LYS A 217 15.56 -13.71 -23.73
CA LYS A 217 15.71 -14.10 -22.33
C LYS A 217 15.73 -15.62 -22.29
N PRO A 218 16.88 -16.28 -22.03
CA PRO A 218 16.85 -17.71 -21.73
C PRO A 218 15.86 -17.89 -20.59
N GLY A 219 14.91 -18.83 -20.71
CA GLY A 219 13.84 -19.05 -19.73
C GLY A 219 14.44 -19.00 -18.33
N SER A 220 14.28 -17.86 -17.66
CA SER A 220 15.19 -17.55 -16.56
C SER A 220 14.71 -18.33 -15.37
N GLN A 221 15.34 -19.48 -15.14
CA GLN A 221 15.18 -20.25 -13.92
C GLN A 221 15.63 -19.34 -12.78
N ARG A 222 14.66 -18.70 -12.12
CA ARG A 222 14.93 -17.94 -10.92
C ARG A 222 14.89 -18.93 -9.78
N THR A 223 16.05 -19.14 -9.17
CA THR A 223 16.16 -19.83 -7.88
C THR A 223 15.68 -18.87 -6.82
N TYR A 224 14.55 -19.19 -6.19
CA TYR A 224 14.05 -18.48 -5.04
C TYR A 224 14.40 -19.28 -3.78
N GLU A 225 15.14 -18.67 -2.87
CA GLU A 225 15.28 -19.20 -1.52
C GLU A 225 14.02 -18.84 -0.73
N THR A 226 13.23 -19.86 -0.41
CA THR A 226 12.02 -19.71 0.39
C THR A 226 12.30 -20.29 1.77
N SER A 227 12.00 -19.55 2.83
CA SER A 227 12.12 -20.09 4.19
C SER A 227 11.03 -21.14 4.43
N ASN A 228 11.38 -22.23 5.12
CA ASN A 228 10.45 -23.30 5.45
C ASN A 228 9.23 -22.79 6.22
N ILE A 229 9.40 -21.83 7.14
CA ILE A 229 8.29 -21.19 7.85
C ILE A 229 7.29 -20.54 6.87
N MET A 230 7.79 -19.90 5.81
CA MET A 230 6.92 -19.26 4.81
C MET A 230 6.21 -20.25 3.88
N ARG A 231 6.60 -21.53 3.92
CA ARG A 231 5.97 -22.63 3.18
C ARG A 231 4.77 -23.22 3.92
N MET A 232 4.71 -23.08 5.25
CA MET A 232 3.54 -23.50 6.05
C MET A 232 2.27 -22.77 5.63
N PHE A 233 2.40 -21.52 5.20
CA PHE A 233 1.29 -20.73 4.70
C PHE A 233 0.86 -21.24 3.32
N PRO A 234 -0.41 -21.65 3.14
CA PRO A 234 -0.88 -22.07 1.83
C PRO A 234 -0.64 -20.94 0.82
N LYS A 235 -0.18 -21.31 -0.37
CA LYS A 235 -0.16 -20.39 -1.49
C LYS A 235 -1.62 -20.04 -1.74
N LYS A 236 -2.07 -18.84 -1.32
CA LYS A 236 -3.40 -18.34 -1.64
C LYS A 236 -3.64 -18.67 -3.11
N GLN A 237 -4.72 -19.38 -3.44
CA GLN A 237 -5.12 -19.54 -4.83
C GLN A 237 -5.29 -18.11 -5.35
N ASN A 238 -4.24 -17.62 -6.01
CA ASN A 238 -4.17 -16.22 -6.37
C ASN A 238 -5.20 -16.09 -7.48
N THR A 239 -6.39 -15.57 -7.13
CA THR A 239 -7.37 -15.16 -8.12
C THR A 239 -6.59 -14.38 -9.17
N PRO A 240 -6.51 -14.87 -10.42
CA PRO A 240 -5.66 -14.27 -11.43
C PRO A 240 -5.91 -12.78 -11.50
N ALA A 241 -4.87 -11.98 -11.71
CA ALA A 241 -4.98 -10.52 -11.61
C ALA A 241 -6.11 -9.94 -12.48
N HIS A 242 -6.34 -10.52 -13.66
CA HIS A 242 -7.45 -10.15 -14.55
C HIS A 242 -8.83 -10.39 -13.93
N LYS A 243 -9.03 -11.44 -13.11
CA LYS A 243 -10.30 -11.72 -12.41
C LYS A 243 -10.55 -10.79 -11.21
N LYS A 244 -9.53 -10.08 -10.73
CA LYS A 244 -9.66 -9.11 -9.63
C LYS A 244 -10.14 -7.75 -10.12
N LEU A 245 -10.07 -7.48 -11.42
CA LEU A 245 -10.53 -6.23 -12.02
C LEU A 245 -12.06 -6.17 -11.99
N LYS A 246 -12.60 -5.02 -11.62
CA LYS A 246 -14.04 -4.73 -11.61
C LYS A 246 -14.32 -3.42 -12.33
N PRO A 247 -14.02 -3.30 -13.64
CA PRO A 247 -14.35 -2.10 -14.39
C PRO A 247 -15.86 -1.89 -14.43
N MET A 248 -16.29 -0.63 -14.47
CA MET A 248 -17.70 -0.30 -14.63
C MET A 248 -18.17 -0.63 -16.04
N HIS A 249 -19.31 -1.29 -16.15
CA HIS A 249 -20.00 -1.43 -17.44
C HIS A 249 -20.45 -0.05 -17.96
N PRO A 250 -20.66 0.13 -19.29
CA PRO A 250 -21.09 1.40 -19.86
C PRO A 250 -22.34 1.99 -19.18
N GLU A 251 -23.34 1.15 -18.85
CA GLU A 251 -24.54 1.57 -18.12
C GLU A 251 -24.22 2.07 -16.70
N HIS A 252 -23.33 1.38 -15.99
CA HIS A 252 -22.90 1.78 -14.65
C HIS A 252 -22.01 3.04 -14.67
N LYS A 253 -21.26 3.27 -15.77
CA LYS A 253 -20.50 4.51 -16.00
C LYS A 253 -21.45 5.69 -16.27
N ALA A 254 -22.54 5.48 -17.00
CA ALA A 254 -23.57 6.51 -17.19
C ALA A 254 -24.21 6.92 -15.85
N LEU A 255 -24.64 5.95 -15.04
CA LEU A 255 -25.15 6.21 -13.68
C LEU A 255 -24.13 6.95 -12.81
N PHE A 256 -22.85 6.56 -12.89
CA PHE A 256 -21.78 7.25 -12.19
C PHE A 256 -21.68 8.73 -12.61
N ASN A 257 -21.72 9.01 -13.92
CA ASN A 257 -21.65 10.37 -14.46
C ASN A 257 -22.87 11.24 -14.08
N GLU A 258 -24.05 10.65 -13.95
CA GLU A 258 -25.24 11.37 -13.47
C GLU A 258 -25.09 11.78 -11.99
N HIS A 259 -24.67 10.83 -11.14
CA HIS A 259 -24.56 11.02 -9.70
C HIS A 259 -23.30 11.76 -9.24
N ILE A 260 -22.34 12.01 -10.13
CA ILE A 260 -21.14 12.79 -9.80
C ILE A 260 -21.42 14.30 -9.74
N THR A 261 -22.44 14.76 -10.45
CA THR A 261 -22.83 16.18 -10.57
C THR A 261 -23.08 16.89 -9.23
N PRO A 262 -23.79 16.29 -8.25
CA PRO A 262 -24.03 16.92 -6.95
C PRO A 262 -22.82 16.93 -6.00
N LEU A 263 -21.69 16.28 -6.35
CA LEU A 263 -20.51 16.27 -5.49
C LEU A 263 -19.81 17.63 -5.47
N PRO A 264 -18.99 17.92 -4.43
CA PRO A 264 -18.13 19.09 -4.42
C PRO A 264 -17.28 19.18 -5.69
N LYS A 265 -17.16 20.37 -6.28
CA LYS A 265 -16.47 20.62 -7.57
C LYS A 265 -15.10 19.92 -7.65
N THR A 266 -14.27 20.06 -6.62
CA THR A 266 -12.95 19.42 -6.56
C THR A 266 -13.02 17.89 -6.58
N THR A 267 -13.90 17.29 -5.77
CA THR A 267 -14.10 15.84 -5.73
C THR A 267 -14.59 15.31 -7.09
N LYS A 268 -15.54 16.02 -7.72
CA LYS A 268 -16.02 15.71 -9.08
C LYS A 268 -14.87 15.64 -10.08
N LEU A 269 -14.02 16.68 -10.12
CA LEU A 269 -12.89 16.76 -11.05
C LEU A 269 -11.87 15.65 -10.83
N ILE A 270 -11.51 15.37 -9.57
CA ILE A 270 -10.57 14.30 -9.23
C ILE A 270 -11.09 12.93 -9.69
N PHE A 271 -12.37 12.66 -9.46
CA PHE A 271 -12.99 11.40 -9.88
C PHE A 271 -13.07 11.28 -11.41
N ARG A 272 -13.39 12.38 -12.11
CA ARG A 272 -13.35 12.44 -13.58
C ARG A 272 -11.95 12.17 -14.13
N LEU A 273 -10.90 12.76 -13.56
CA LEU A 273 -9.52 12.48 -13.94
C LEU A 273 -9.15 10.99 -13.76
N CYS A 274 -9.65 10.35 -12.71
CA CYS A 274 -9.39 8.92 -12.49
C CYS A 274 -10.10 8.00 -13.50
N VAL A 275 -11.31 8.37 -13.96
CA VAL A 275 -12.13 7.53 -14.84
C VAL A 275 -11.94 7.83 -16.33
N GLU A 276 -11.65 9.09 -16.69
CA GLU A 276 -11.51 9.54 -18.10
C GLU A 276 -10.05 9.66 -18.54
N ALA A 277 -9.09 9.87 -17.62
CA ALA A 277 -7.65 9.94 -17.95
C ALA A 277 -6.84 8.84 -17.24
N GLY A 278 -7.53 7.97 -16.48
CA GLY A 278 -6.92 6.81 -15.84
C GLY A 278 -5.94 7.13 -14.71
N LEU A 279 -5.94 8.33 -14.13
CA LEU A 279 -5.00 8.67 -13.05
C LEU A 279 -5.18 7.75 -11.83
N ARG A 280 -4.08 7.46 -11.12
CA ARG A 280 -4.18 6.93 -9.75
C ARG A 280 -4.72 8.03 -8.84
N ILE A 281 -5.43 7.67 -7.78
CA ILE A 281 -5.98 8.66 -6.84
C ILE A 281 -4.89 9.59 -6.28
N ASP A 282 -3.72 9.03 -6.00
CA ASP A 282 -2.54 9.75 -5.50
C ASP A 282 -1.92 10.69 -6.55
N GLU A 283 -1.99 10.32 -7.83
CA GLU A 283 -1.59 11.17 -8.96
C GLU A 283 -2.61 12.31 -9.15
N ALA A 284 -3.91 12.00 -9.01
CA ALA A 284 -4.99 12.95 -9.20
C ALA A 284 -5.07 14.01 -8.08
N ILE A 285 -4.78 13.67 -6.83
CA ILE A 285 -4.73 14.68 -5.74
C ILE A 285 -3.50 15.60 -5.83
N HIS A 286 -2.39 15.10 -6.38
CA HIS A 286 -1.14 15.85 -6.61
C HIS A 286 -1.03 16.34 -8.06
N PHE A 287 -2.18 16.58 -8.69
CA PHE A 287 -2.21 17.00 -10.09
C PHE A 287 -1.57 18.39 -10.24
N PRO A 288 -0.63 18.58 -11.18
CA PRO A 288 0.10 19.84 -11.32
C PRO A 288 -0.79 20.99 -11.80
N ALA A 289 -0.56 22.19 -11.28
CA ALA A 289 -1.24 23.40 -11.72
C ALA A 289 -0.45 24.23 -12.76
N HIS A 290 0.86 24.00 -12.87
CA HIS A 290 1.75 24.86 -13.65
C HIS A 290 1.49 24.80 -15.16
N ASP A 291 1.12 23.66 -15.71
CA ASP A 291 0.91 23.47 -17.16
C ASP A 291 -0.52 23.81 -17.64
N ILE A 292 -1.46 23.99 -16.71
CA ILE A 292 -2.89 24.22 -17.03
C ILE A 292 -3.12 25.69 -17.39
N GLY A 293 -3.72 25.99 -18.54
CA GLY A 293 -3.98 27.37 -18.97
C GLY A 293 -2.87 28.05 -19.77
N ASN A 294 -1.78 27.34 -20.11
CA ASN A 294 -0.63 27.95 -20.78
C ASN A 294 -0.69 27.96 -22.31
N ALA A 295 -1.54 27.12 -22.90
CA ALA A 295 -1.68 26.98 -24.34
C ALA A 295 -3.14 26.75 -24.72
N ASP A 296 -3.50 27.19 -25.92
CA ASP A 296 -4.81 26.97 -26.51
C ASP A 296 -4.85 25.55 -27.10
N TYR A 297 -5.80 24.76 -26.64
CA TYR A 297 -6.04 23.39 -27.07
C TYR A 297 -7.45 23.17 -27.61
N SER A 298 -8.19 24.23 -27.94
CA SER A 298 -9.59 24.12 -28.40
C SER A 298 -9.77 23.25 -29.66
N ASP A 299 -8.72 23.07 -30.46
CA ASP A 299 -8.75 22.22 -31.67
C ASP A 299 -8.40 20.74 -31.40
N LEU A 300 -8.02 20.36 -30.18
CA LEU A 300 -7.67 18.99 -29.81
C LEU A 300 -8.82 18.29 -29.08
N GLU A 301 -9.00 17.00 -29.36
CA GLU A 301 -9.94 16.16 -28.61
C GLU A 301 -9.42 15.81 -27.22
N THR A 302 -8.10 15.62 -27.11
CA THR A 302 -7.40 15.34 -25.85
C THR A 302 -6.18 16.24 -25.67
N VAL A 303 -5.94 16.65 -24.43
CA VAL A 303 -4.83 17.51 -24.04
C VAL A 303 -3.78 16.68 -23.30
N PRO A 304 -2.53 16.63 -23.79
CA PRO A 304 -1.45 15.95 -23.09
C PRO A 304 -0.96 16.79 -21.90
N VAL A 305 -1.03 16.23 -20.69
CA VAL A 305 -0.51 16.87 -19.47
C VAL A 305 0.56 15.99 -18.83
N ALA A 306 1.72 16.58 -18.52
CA ALA A 306 2.79 15.88 -17.84
C ALA A 306 2.53 15.82 -16.33
N ILE A 307 2.52 14.62 -15.75
CA ILE A 307 2.44 14.44 -14.29
C ILE A 307 3.78 13.96 -13.75
N THR A 308 4.26 14.63 -12.70
CA THR A 308 5.57 14.36 -12.08
C THR A 308 5.45 13.53 -10.80
N HIS A 309 4.33 13.68 -10.06
CA HIS A 309 4.07 12.91 -8.85
C HIS A 309 3.48 11.54 -9.18
N THR A 310 4.35 10.58 -9.45
CA THR A 310 3.97 9.19 -9.76
C THR A 310 4.68 8.18 -8.88
N LYS A 311 4.18 6.94 -8.90
CA LYS A 311 4.84 5.83 -8.20
C LYS A 311 6.26 5.62 -8.76
N GLY A 312 7.26 5.90 -7.93
CA GLY A 312 8.67 5.78 -8.30
C GLY A 312 9.25 7.03 -8.97
N SER A 313 8.54 8.16 -8.93
CA SER A 313 9.01 9.47 -9.39
C SER A 313 9.39 9.50 -10.88
N LYS A 314 8.70 8.70 -11.70
CA LYS A 314 8.86 8.71 -13.16
C LYS A 314 7.76 9.56 -13.78
N ALA A 315 8.12 10.71 -14.33
CA ALA A 315 7.15 11.54 -15.03
C ALA A 315 6.51 10.76 -16.19
N ARG A 316 5.22 11.00 -16.43
CA ARG A 316 4.49 10.44 -17.57
C ARG A 316 3.46 11.46 -18.07
N THR A 317 3.11 11.37 -19.34
CA THR A 317 2.05 12.18 -19.93
C THR A 317 0.72 11.43 -19.79
N VAL A 318 -0.34 12.16 -19.45
CA VAL A 318 -1.72 11.68 -19.45
C VAL A 318 -2.51 12.47 -20.48
N GLU A 319 -3.42 11.81 -21.16
CA GLU A 319 -4.32 12.43 -22.13
C GLU A 319 -5.64 12.75 -21.43
N ILE A 320 -6.03 14.02 -21.45
CA ILE A 320 -7.23 14.52 -20.76
C ILE A 320 -8.21 15.03 -21.81
N PRO A 321 -9.47 14.56 -21.82
CA PRO A 321 -10.47 15.10 -22.74
C PRO A 321 -10.62 16.63 -22.61
N ILE A 322 -10.78 17.33 -23.73
CA ILE A 322 -10.83 18.80 -23.76
C ILE A 322 -11.89 19.39 -22.81
N GLU A 323 -13.10 18.80 -22.79
CA GLU A 323 -14.18 19.22 -21.88
C GLU A 323 -13.77 19.16 -20.41
N LEU A 324 -12.98 18.15 -20.02
CA LEU A 324 -12.48 18.04 -18.66
C LEU A 324 -11.37 19.05 -18.41
N TYR A 325 -10.47 19.25 -19.38
CA TYR A 325 -9.37 20.21 -19.28
C TYR A 325 -9.88 21.65 -19.09
N GLU A 326 -10.89 22.08 -19.85
CA GLU A 326 -11.53 23.40 -19.67
C GLU A 326 -12.11 23.57 -18.25
N GLU A 327 -12.74 22.52 -17.70
CA GLU A 327 -13.22 22.57 -16.31
C GLU A 327 -12.08 22.69 -15.28
N LEU A 328 -10.88 22.15 -15.57
CA LEU A 328 -9.69 22.30 -14.75
C LEU A 328 -9.15 23.73 -14.80
N GLU A 329 -9.16 24.38 -15.97
CA GLU A 329 -8.79 25.79 -16.12
C GLU A 329 -9.72 26.69 -15.32
N ILE A 330 -11.04 26.51 -15.45
CA ILE A 330 -12.04 27.24 -14.65
C ILE A 330 -11.85 26.96 -13.15
N HIS A 331 -11.41 25.76 -12.77
CA HIS A 331 -11.11 25.45 -11.38
C HIS A 331 -9.86 26.18 -10.87
N LYS A 332 -8.79 26.22 -11.68
CA LYS A 332 -7.54 26.92 -11.37
C LYS A 332 -7.78 28.40 -11.05
N GLU A 333 -8.65 29.05 -11.83
CA GLU A 333 -8.99 30.47 -11.65
C GLU A 333 -10.03 30.75 -10.57
N SER A 334 -10.60 29.72 -9.95
CA SER A 334 -11.67 29.92 -8.96
C SER A 334 -11.18 30.65 -7.69
N HIS A 335 -12.01 31.55 -7.16
CA HIS A 335 -11.69 32.28 -5.92
C HIS A 335 -11.35 31.36 -4.73
N ALA A 336 -12.00 30.19 -4.66
CA ALA A 336 -11.72 29.20 -3.63
C ALA A 336 -10.30 28.63 -3.76
N GLN A 337 -9.87 28.32 -5.00
CA GLN A 337 -8.54 27.80 -5.26
C GLN A 337 -7.47 28.85 -5.00
N LEU A 338 -7.69 30.10 -5.42
CA LEU A 338 -6.76 31.21 -5.15
C LEU A 338 -6.56 31.43 -3.63
N LYS A 339 -7.64 31.34 -2.84
CA LYS A 339 -7.56 31.41 -1.37
C LYS A 339 -6.75 30.25 -0.78
N ASN A 340 -6.88 29.04 -1.31
CA ASN A 340 -6.14 27.88 -0.84
C ASN A 340 -4.66 27.95 -1.23
N LEU A 341 -4.34 28.49 -2.41
CA LEU A 341 -2.98 28.76 -2.87
C LEU A 341 -2.27 29.77 -1.96
N ASN A 342 -2.95 30.87 -1.60
CA ASN A 342 -2.37 31.85 -0.67
C ASN A 342 -2.00 31.22 0.68
N LYS A 343 -2.88 30.38 1.24
CA LYS A 343 -2.60 29.63 2.46
C LYS A 343 -1.43 28.66 2.31
N ARG A 344 -1.33 27.98 1.17
CA ARG A 344 -0.18 27.10 0.88
C ARG A 344 1.12 27.90 0.88
N ASN A 345 1.13 29.06 0.24
CA ASN A 345 2.29 29.95 0.22
C ASN A 345 2.67 30.43 1.63
N GLU A 346 1.68 30.77 2.47
CA GLU A 346 1.92 31.08 3.89
C GLU A 346 2.56 29.89 4.64
N LEU A 347 2.12 28.65 4.39
CA LEU A 347 2.72 27.45 5.01
C LEU A 347 4.15 27.17 4.54
N ILE A 348 4.43 27.39 3.25
CA ILE A 348 5.78 27.25 2.69
C ILE A 348 6.71 28.31 3.29
N LEU A 349 6.26 29.57 3.38
CA LEU A 349 7.01 30.67 4.00
C LEU A 349 7.27 30.43 5.48
N ALA A 350 6.32 29.82 6.19
CA ALA A 350 6.47 29.43 7.59
C ALA A 350 7.41 28.22 7.80
N GLY A 351 7.86 27.56 6.72
CA GLY A 351 8.70 26.36 6.78
C GLY A 351 7.95 25.09 7.22
N SER A 352 6.61 25.15 7.36
CA SER A 352 5.77 24.02 7.75
C SER A 352 5.53 23.04 6.60
N GLU A 353 5.64 23.50 5.35
CA GLU A 353 5.60 22.66 4.16
C GLU A 353 6.87 22.82 3.33
N MET A 354 7.53 21.71 3.04
CA MET A 354 8.78 21.69 2.26
C MET A 354 8.54 21.49 0.76
N ASP A 355 7.34 21.05 0.39
CA ASP A 355 6.97 20.81 -1.01
C ASP A 355 6.53 22.12 -1.68
N THR A 356 7.37 22.60 -2.59
CA THR A 356 7.13 23.83 -3.35
C THR A 356 6.30 23.60 -4.62
N ALA A 357 5.88 22.37 -4.90
CA ALA A 357 5.06 22.09 -6.07
C ALA A 357 3.69 22.75 -5.96
N GLU A 358 3.24 23.32 -7.08
CA GLU A 358 1.92 23.90 -7.25
C GLU A 358 0.92 22.82 -7.70
N TYR A 359 -0.04 22.52 -6.82
CA TYR A 359 -1.07 21.53 -7.07
C TYR A 359 -2.42 22.19 -7.36
N LEU A 360 -3.16 21.57 -8.28
CA LEU A 360 -4.46 22.05 -8.71
C LEU A 360 -5.55 21.83 -7.65
N PHE A 361 -5.45 20.78 -6.84
CA PHE A 361 -6.48 20.43 -5.87
C PHE A 361 -5.99 20.61 -4.44
N LEU A 362 -6.25 21.79 -3.87
CA LEU A 362 -5.88 22.13 -2.50
C LEU A 362 -7.09 22.16 -1.59
N SER A 363 -6.94 21.62 -0.38
CA SER A 363 -7.94 21.72 0.68
C SER A 363 -7.98 23.14 1.27
N ASN A 364 -8.99 23.41 2.10
CA ASN A 364 -9.10 24.65 2.86
C ASN A 364 -7.92 24.92 3.82
N LYS A 365 -7.08 23.91 4.07
CA LYS A 365 -5.84 24.00 4.85
C LYS A 365 -4.60 24.33 4.01
N GLY A 366 -4.72 24.48 2.69
CA GLY A 366 -3.57 24.74 1.81
C GLY A 366 -2.71 23.50 1.48
N VAL A 367 -3.17 22.31 1.86
CA VAL A 367 -2.51 21.02 1.58
C VAL A 367 -3.36 20.18 0.62
N PRO A 368 -2.76 19.27 -0.17
CA PRO A 368 -3.50 18.33 -1.01
C PRO A 368 -4.55 17.52 -0.24
N TYR A 369 -5.59 17.06 -0.95
CA TYR A 369 -6.62 16.22 -0.35
C TYR A 369 -6.06 14.86 0.10
N SER A 370 -6.55 14.34 1.23
CA SER A 370 -6.20 12.98 1.64
C SER A 370 -6.98 11.94 0.84
N ALA A 371 -6.34 10.83 0.49
CA ALA A 371 -7.00 9.71 -0.18
C ALA A 371 -8.19 9.17 0.63
N ASN A 372 -8.08 9.12 1.96
CA ASN A 372 -9.15 8.66 2.86
C ASN A 372 -10.42 9.53 2.76
N THR A 373 -10.25 10.84 2.60
CA THR A 373 -11.38 11.77 2.39
C THR A 373 -12.11 11.42 1.09
N LEU A 374 -11.37 11.18 0.02
CA LEU A 374 -11.94 10.79 -1.27
C LEU A 374 -12.59 9.40 -1.24
N GLU A 375 -12.00 8.44 -0.53
CA GLU A 375 -12.62 7.12 -0.30
C GLU A 375 -13.95 7.23 0.46
N THR A 376 -14.03 8.16 1.42
CA THR A 376 -15.27 8.44 2.15
C THR A 376 -16.33 9.04 1.21
N HIS A 377 -15.96 10.04 0.40
CA HIS A 377 -16.87 10.60 -0.62
C HIS A 377 -17.35 9.53 -1.61
N PHE A 378 -16.44 8.67 -2.08
CA PHE A 378 -16.78 7.59 -2.99
C PHE A 378 -17.70 6.55 -2.34
N SER A 379 -17.50 6.26 -1.06
CA SER A 379 -18.36 5.34 -0.30
C SER A 379 -19.77 5.90 -0.13
N ASN A 380 -19.91 7.21 0.07
CA ASN A 380 -21.22 7.87 0.13
C ASN A 380 -21.89 7.89 -1.25
N LEU A 381 -21.14 8.20 -2.32
CA LEU A 381 -21.61 8.10 -3.70
C LEU A 381 -22.12 6.68 -4.01
N ARG A 382 -21.36 5.65 -3.62
CA ARG A 382 -21.79 4.25 -3.77
C ARG A 382 -23.11 3.97 -3.07
N LYS A 383 -23.30 4.48 -1.85
CA LYS A 383 -24.58 4.29 -1.13
C LYS A 383 -25.74 4.88 -1.91
N GLN A 384 -25.58 6.10 -2.42
CA GLN A 384 -26.61 6.79 -3.21
C GLN A 384 -26.95 6.03 -4.50
N ILE A 385 -25.94 5.63 -5.29
CA ILE A 385 -26.19 4.88 -6.54
C ILE A 385 -26.85 3.53 -6.25
N ARG A 386 -26.50 2.88 -5.13
CA ARG A 386 -27.08 1.60 -4.72
C ARG A 386 -28.55 1.66 -4.31
N GLU A 387 -29.09 2.86 -4.06
CA GLU A 387 -30.54 3.04 -3.87
C GLU A 387 -31.29 2.84 -5.20
N LEU A 388 -30.63 3.08 -6.34
CA LEU A 388 -31.20 2.85 -7.68
C LEU A 388 -30.83 1.47 -8.23
N ASP A 389 -29.56 1.09 -8.11
CA ASP A 389 -29.05 -0.19 -8.60
C ASP A 389 -28.20 -0.89 -7.53
N THR A 390 -28.80 -1.89 -6.89
CA THR A 390 -28.17 -2.69 -5.84
C THR A 390 -26.88 -3.41 -6.29
N SER A 391 -26.72 -3.64 -7.60
CA SER A 391 -25.56 -4.31 -8.20
C SER A 391 -24.34 -3.39 -8.39
N TRP A 392 -24.52 -2.08 -8.19
CA TRP A 392 -23.45 -1.09 -8.31
C TRP A 392 -22.46 -1.19 -7.14
N TYR A 393 -21.46 -2.06 -7.26
CA TYR A 393 -20.46 -2.33 -6.22
C TYR A 393 -19.02 -2.14 -6.71
N TYR A 394 -18.62 -0.88 -6.85
CA TYR A 394 -17.27 -0.48 -7.28
C TYR A 394 -16.52 0.27 -6.18
N ARG A 395 -15.20 0.25 -6.21
CA ARG A 395 -14.30 1.01 -5.33
C ARG A 395 -13.59 2.09 -6.13
N ILE A 396 -13.00 3.07 -5.45
CA ILE A 396 -12.34 4.19 -6.13
C ILE A 396 -11.18 3.74 -7.04
N HIS A 397 -10.49 2.66 -6.71
CA HIS A 397 -9.44 2.10 -7.57
C HIS A 397 -9.99 1.38 -8.81
N ASP A 398 -11.28 1.08 -8.84
CA ASP A 398 -11.94 0.47 -10.00
C ASP A 398 -12.17 1.52 -11.11
N LEU A 399 -12.14 2.83 -10.80
CA LEU A 399 -12.18 3.91 -11.79
C LEU A 399 -11.05 3.79 -12.81
N ARG A 400 -9.83 3.57 -12.33
CA ARG A 400 -8.67 3.39 -13.20
C ARG A 400 -8.74 2.12 -14.03
N SER A 401 -9.34 1.04 -13.52
CA SER A 401 -9.59 -0.14 -14.37
C SER A 401 -10.68 0.11 -15.39
N THR A 402 -11.69 0.90 -15.05
CA THR A 402 -12.77 1.30 -15.96
C THR A 402 -12.19 2.04 -17.15
N PHE A 403 -11.36 3.07 -16.90
CA PHE A 403 -10.61 3.78 -17.94
C PHE A 403 -9.90 2.82 -18.89
N ALA A 404 -9.01 1.97 -18.35
CA ALA A 404 -8.19 1.09 -19.16
C ALA A 404 -9.01 0.14 -20.05
N THR A 405 -10.12 -0.39 -19.53
CA THR A 405 -10.98 -1.29 -20.30
C THR A 405 -11.86 -0.58 -21.33
N HIS A 406 -12.31 0.65 -21.04
CA HIS A 406 -13.09 1.45 -22.00
C HIS A 406 -12.19 1.94 -23.13
N TRP A 407 -11.02 2.48 -22.80
CA TRP A 407 -10.02 2.89 -23.78
C TRP A 407 -9.62 1.74 -24.70
N LEU A 408 -9.33 0.55 -24.16
CA LEU A 408 -9.02 -0.64 -24.97
C LEU A 408 -10.17 -0.99 -25.93
N TRP A 409 -11.42 -0.89 -25.48
CA TRP A 409 -12.60 -1.22 -26.25
C TRP A 409 -12.86 -0.20 -27.37
N GLU A 410 -12.71 1.09 -27.09
CA GLU A 410 -12.88 2.18 -28.06
C GLU A 410 -11.80 2.10 -29.14
N GLU A 411 -10.52 2.04 -28.74
CA GLU A 411 -9.38 2.00 -29.66
C GLU A 411 -9.33 0.72 -30.50
N SER A 412 -9.70 -0.43 -29.92
CA SER A 412 -9.80 -1.70 -30.64
C SER A 412 -10.83 -1.61 -31.76
N LYS A 413 -11.96 -0.95 -31.50
CA LYS A 413 -13.02 -0.75 -32.48
C LYS A 413 -12.66 0.28 -33.55
N GLU A 414 -12.08 1.41 -33.13
CA GLU A 414 -11.74 2.50 -34.03
C GLU A 414 -10.60 2.09 -34.97
N ARG A 415 -9.53 1.50 -34.43
CA ARG A 415 -8.38 1.04 -35.22
C ARG A 415 -8.60 -0.34 -35.86
N ASN A 416 -9.66 -1.06 -35.47
CA ASN A 416 -9.97 -2.42 -35.91
C ASN A 416 -8.81 -3.41 -35.68
N VAL A 417 -8.26 -3.44 -34.46
CA VAL A 417 -7.12 -4.27 -34.07
C VAL A 417 -7.41 -5.06 -32.78
N SER A 418 -6.71 -6.19 -32.56
CA SER A 418 -6.78 -6.89 -31.27
C SER A 418 -6.22 -6.03 -30.13
N TYR A 419 -6.77 -6.20 -28.92
CA TYR A 419 -6.27 -5.55 -27.71
C TYR A 419 -4.78 -5.80 -27.46
N ASP A 420 -4.24 -6.94 -27.91
CA ASP A 420 -2.82 -7.27 -27.79
C ASP A 420 -1.90 -6.23 -28.47
N TYR A 421 -2.35 -5.63 -29.58
CA TYR A 421 -1.60 -4.58 -30.28
C TYR A 421 -1.61 -3.24 -29.54
N LEU A 422 -2.60 -3.02 -28.67
CA LEU A 422 -2.77 -1.78 -27.91
C LEU A 422 -2.03 -1.80 -26.55
N MET A 423 -1.36 -2.89 -26.21
CA MET A 423 -0.77 -3.06 -24.88
C MET A 423 0.39 -2.08 -24.62
N GLY A 424 1.16 -1.73 -25.66
CA GLY A 424 2.25 -0.74 -25.56
C GLY A 424 1.71 0.64 -25.19
N ASP A 425 0.82 1.16 -26.03
CA ASP A 425 0.11 2.42 -25.86
C ASP A 425 -0.57 2.50 -24.47
N LEU A 426 -1.31 1.45 -24.07
CA LEU A 426 -1.92 1.41 -22.75
C LEU A 426 -0.88 1.41 -21.62
N ALA A 427 0.26 0.72 -21.78
CA ALA A 427 1.29 0.70 -20.76
C ALA A 427 1.92 2.10 -20.57
N GLU A 428 2.10 2.86 -21.65
CA GLU A 428 2.57 4.24 -21.63
C GLU A 428 1.53 5.15 -20.96
N LEU A 429 0.28 5.10 -21.42
CA LEU A 429 -0.86 5.86 -20.89
C LEU A 429 -1.24 5.49 -19.46
N MET A 430 -0.75 4.36 -18.94
CA MET A 430 -0.90 3.96 -17.54
C MET A 430 0.40 4.12 -16.72
N GLY A 431 1.54 4.41 -17.35
CA GLY A 431 2.85 4.44 -16.67
C GLY A 431 3.22 3.10 -16.04
N HIS A 432 2.99 1.99 -16.74
CA HIS A 432 3.36 0.66 -16.28
C HIS A 432 4.77 0.28 -16.75
N ALA A 433 5.68 0.07 -15.80
CA ALA A 433 7.04 -0.42 -16.10
C ALA A 433 7.11 -1.93 -16.35
N SER A 434 6.10 -2.70 -15.93
CA SER A 434 6.08 -4.16 -16.04
C SER A 434 4.93 -4.59 -16.94
N THR A 435 5.24 -5.36 -17.97
CA THR A 435 4.31 -5.94 -18.94
C THR A 435 3.14 -6.65 -18.28
N SER A 436 3.41 -7.45 -17.23
CA SER A 436 2.38 -8.17 -16.46
C SER A 436 1.33 -7.27 -15.80
N THR A 437 1.65 -5.99 -15.58
CA THR A 437 0.72 -5.02 -14.98
C THR A 437 -0.31 -4.53 -16.00
N THR A 438 0.06 -4.47 -17.27
CA THR A 438 -0.84 -4.09 -18.37
C THR A 438 -1.58 -5.30 -18.93
N GLU A 439 -0.88 -6.43 -19.07
CA GLU A 439 -1.41 -7.69 -19.62
C GLU A 439 -2.70 -8.17 -18.92
N LYS A 440 -2.86 -7.89 -17.62
CA LYS A 440 -4.09 -8.24 -16.88
C LYS A 440 -5.36 -7.59 -17.47
N TYR A 441 -5.25 -6.41 -18.08
CA TYR A 441 -6.37 -5.72 -18.74
C TYR A 441 -6.69 -6.38 -20.08
N ILE A 442 -5.67 -6.71 -20.87
CA ILE A 442 -5.80 -7.43 -22.14
C ILE A 442 -6.49 -8.79 -21.91
N LYS A 443 -5.99 -9.57 -20.94
CA LYS A 443 -6.60 -10.86 -20.57
C LYS A 443 -8.04 -10.73 -20.09
N TYR A 444 -8.38 -9.63 -19.41
CA TYR A 444 -9.75 -9.37 -18.99
C TYR A 444 -10.66 -9.10 -20.20
N MET A 445 -10.24 -8.23 -21.11
CA MET A 445 -11.01 -7.85 -22.30
C MET A 445 -11.22 -9.03 -23.25
N ASN A 446 -10.16 -9.78 -23.59
CA ASN A 446 -10.26 -10.99 -24.42
C ASN A 446 -11.26 -11.99 -23.83
N LYS A 447 -11.18 -12.21 -22.51
CA LYS A 447 -12.10 -13.12 -21.82
C LYS A 447 -13.54 -12.61 -21.79
N LEU A 448 -13.74 -11.30 -21.66
CA LEU A 448 -15.06 -10.67 -21.71
C LEU A 448 -15.68 -10.87 -23.10
N ASP A 449 -14.93 -10.64 -24.17
CA ASP A 449 -15.38 -10.86 -25.54
C ASP A 449 -15.69 -12.34 -25.82
N ASP A 450 -14.84 -13.26 -25.35
CA ASP A 450 -15.11 -14.71 -25.45
C ASP A 450 -16.42 -15.09 -24.77
N GLN A 451 -16.68 -14.53 -23.58
CA GLN A 451 -17.92 -14.77 -22.83
C GLN A 451 -19.13 -14.21 -23.56
N ILE A 452 -19.05 -12.98 -24.08
CA ILE A 452 -20.12 -12.34 -24.86
C ILE A 452 -20.39 -13.14 -26.14
N ASN A 453 -19.35 -13.56 -26.86
CA ASN A 453 -19.48 -14.33 -28.09
C ASN A 453 -20.11 -15.71 -27.82
N THR A 454 -19.69 -16.37 -26.74
CA THR A 454 -20.29 -17.63 -26.29
C THR A 454 -21.77 -17.45 -25.93
N ALA A 455 -22.12 -16.37 -25.21
CA ALA A 455 -23.50 -16.04 -24.87
C ALA A 455 -24.35 -15.77 -26.13
N LYS A 456 -23.84 -14.97 -27.08
CA LYS A 456 -24.49 -14.73 -28.38
C LYS A 456 -24.71 -16.02 -29.16
N ALA A 457 -23.73 -16.93 -29.17
CA ALA A 457 -23.85 -18.23 -29.84
C ALA A 457 -24.91 -19.13 -29.17
N LYS A 458 -24.95 -19.15 -27.83
CA LYS A 458 -25.99 -19.87 -27.08
C LYS A 458 -27.39 -19.30 -27.35
N ASN A 459 -27.54 -17.98 -27.35
CA ASN A 459 -28.81 -17.32 -27.65
C ASN A 459 -29.28 -17.59 -29.09
N ARG A 460 -28.36 -17.60 -30.07
CA ARG A 460 -28.66 -18.00 -31.46
C ARG A 460 -29.16 -19.44 -31.55
N LYS A 461 -28.52 -20.37 -30.82
CA LYS A 461 -28.94 -21.78 -30.75
C LYS A 461 -30.33 -21.93 -30.12
N ILE A 462 -30.63 -21.17 -29.06
CA ILE A 462 -31.93 -21.18 -28.38
C ILE A 462 -33.03 -20.62 -29.29
N ASN A 463 -32.72 -19.56 -30.05
CA ASN A 463 -33.67 -18.89 -30.95
C ASN A 463 -33.81 -19.57 -32.33
N GLY A 464 -33.29 -20.80 -32.51
CA GLY A 464 -33.50 -21.59 -33.74
C GLY A 464 -32.71 -21.14 -34.97
N GLY A 465 -31.71 -20.27 -34.81
CA GLY A 465 -30.87 -19.82 -35.92
C GLY A 465 -29.82 -20.87 -36.31
N TRP A 466 -30.16 -21.78 -37.22
CA TRP A 466 -29.17 -22.49 -38.03
C TRP A 466 -28.88 -21.65 -39.28
N SER A 467 -27.75 -20.95 -39.27
CA SER A 467 -27.06 -20.45 -40.47
C SER A 467 -25.58 -20.33 -40.17
#